data_AF-A0A9Q0SP03-F1
#
_entry.id   AF-A0A9Q0SP03-F1
#
_cell.length_a   1.000
_cell.length_b   1.000
_cell.length_c   1.000
_cell.angle_alpha   90.00
_cell.angle_beta   90.00
_cell.angle_gamma   90.00
#
_symmetry.space_group_name_H-M   'P 1'
#
loop_
_entity.id
_entity.type
_entity.pdbx_description
1 polymer ?
#
loop_
_entity_poly.entity_id
_entity_poly.type
_entity_poly.pdbx_seq_one_letter_code
_entity_poly.pdbx_strand_id
1 'polypeptide(L)'
;MELPTNLMKLINLYHLDIKGIRLNQMPSQMGKLSKLQTLTDFSVGTQNGSSIKELGEQKCLEGKLRIWMLQNVDDAQDALGANLEGMTDLKKLDLRWSDDAYVSIDEHLIHQLKPHVNVCCLVNVGYGGSRFPTWLINSCLVDLRLSGCHCFSLQPLGQLACLKRLHIKAFDKVERVGYEF
;
A
#
# COMPACT_ATOMS: atom_id res chain seq x y z
N MET A 1 -11.73 -15.15 5.45
CA MET A 1 -12.66 -15.33 4.31
C MET A 1 -11.83 -15.45 3.05
N GLU A 2 -12.32 -16.18 2.05
CA GLU A 2 -11.59 -16.42 0.79
C GLU A 2 -12.47 -16.06 -0.41
N LEU A 3 -11.83 -15.59 -1.48
CA LEU A 3 -12.48 -15.43 -2.78
C LEU A 3 -12.48 -16.77 -3.52
N PRO A 4 -13.50 -17.03 -4.34
CA PRO A 4 -13.60 -18.30 -5.04
C PRO A 4 -12.51 -18.42 -6.12
N THR A 5 -11.89 -19.59 -6.23
CA THR A 5 -10.73 -19.83 -7.11
C THR A 5 -11.06 -19.68 -8.60
N ASN A 6 -12.33 -19.84 -8.97
CA ASN A 6 -12.80 -19.63 -10.35
C ASN A 6 -12.95 -18.15 -10.72
N LEU A 7 -12.74 -17.20 -9.80
CA LEU A 7 -12.77 -15.76 -10.09
C LEU A 7 -11.83 -15.39 -11.26
N MET A 8 -10.71 -16.11 -11.40
CA MET A 8 -9.71 -15.87 -12.45
C MET A 8 -10.19 -16.25 -13.85
N LYS A 9 -11.36 -16.88 -13.97
CA LYS A 9 -12.03 -17.14 -15.25
C LYS A 9 -12.77 -15.91 -15.79
N LEU A 10 -13.01 -14.91 -14.94
CA LEU A 10 -13.71 -13.68 -15.30
C LEU A 10 -12.77 -12.67 -16.00
N ILE A 11 -12.09 -13.06 -17.08
CA ILE A 11 -11.09 -12.22 -17.78
C ILE A 11 -11.63 -10.89 -18.33
N ASN A 12 -12.96 -10.74 -18.40
CA ASN A 12 -13.65 -9.51 -18.79
C ASN A 12 -14.18 -8.71 -17.58
N LEU A 13 -13.73 -9.01 -16.37
CA LEU A 13 -14.11 -8.28 -15.17
C LEU A 13 -13.43 -6.92 -15.13
N TYR A 14 -14.24 -5.86 -15.03
CA TYR A 14 -13.76 -4.48 -14.91
C TYR A 14 -13.74 -3.99 -13.47
N HIS A 15 -14.69 -4.44 -12.64
CA HIS A 15 -14.85 -3.96 -11.28
C HIS A 15 -14.94 -5.12 -10.30
N LEU A 16 -14.03 -5.14 -9.34
CA LEU A 16 -14.05 -6.00 -8.17
C LEU A 16 -14.04 -5.13 -6.92
N ASP A 17 -15.23 -4.78 -6.44
CA ASP A 17 -15.40 -4.09 -5.15
C ASP A 17 -15.55 -5.14 -4.03
N ILE A 18 -14.54 -5.18 -3.18
CA ILE A 18 -14.46 -6.08 -2.02
C ILE A 18 -14.17 -5.28 -0.74
N LYS A 19 -14.63 -4.02 -0.73
CA LYS A 19 -14.36 -3.09 0.36
C LYS A 19 -14.91 -3.60 1.69
N GLY A 20 -14.03 -3.62 2.68
CA GLY A 20 -14.38 -4.03 4.04
C GLY A 20 -14.42 -5.54 4.25
N ILE A 21 -14.08 -6.34 3.22
CA ILE A 21 -13.92 -7.77 3.36
C ILE A 21 -12.52 -8.07 3.90
N ARG A 22 -12.45 -8.75 5.06
CA ARG A 22 -11.19 -9.22 5.62
C ARG A 22 -10.77 -10.54 4.93
N LEU A 23 -10.09 -10.38 3.80
CA LEU A 23 -9.46 -11.49 3.08
C LEU A 23 -8.16 -11.89 3.76
N ASN A 24 -7.90 -13.20 3.83
CA ASN A 24 -6.59 -13.68 4.30
C ASN A 24 -5.52 -13.42 3.23
N GLN A 25 -5.88 -13.66 1.96
CA GLN A 25 -5.05 -13.42 0.78
C GLN A 25 -5.93 -13.33 -0.46
N MET A 26 -5.41 -12.73 -1.53
CA MET A 26 -6.00 -12.83 -2.86
C MET A 26 -5.76 -14.23 -3.44
N PRO A 27 -6.70 -14.78 -4.22
CA PRO A 27 -6.48 -16.04 -4.95
C PRO A 27 -5.35 -15.83 -5.96
N SER A 28 -4.52 -16.84 -6.18
CA SER A 28 -3.41 -16.74 -7.14
C SER A 28 -3.90 -16.39 -8.56
N GLN A 29 -3.03 -15.78 -9.36
CA GLN A 29 -3.29 -15.42 -10.76
C GLN A 29 -4.23 -14.21 -10.95
N MET A 30 -4.37 -13.33 -9.96
CA MET A 30 -5.00 -12.01 -10.10
C MET A 30 -4.52 -11.22 -11.32
N GLY A 31 -3.28 -11.42 -11.77
CA GLY A 31 -2.75 -10.78 -12.97
C GLY A 31 -3.53 -11.14 -14.26
N LYS A 32 -4.30 -12.24 -14.28
CA LYS A 32 -5.16 -12.61 -15.41
C LYS A 32 -6.34 -11.66 -15.63
N LEU A 33 -6.74 -10.93 -14.59
CA LEU A 33 -7.83 -9.95 -14.65
C LEU A 33 -7.31 -8.59 -15.15
N SER A 34 -6.66 -8.59 -16.32
CA SER A 34 -5.95 -7.43 -16.88
C SER A 34 -6.87 -6.26 -17.27
N LYS A 35 -8.18 -6.48 -17.36
CA LYS A 35 -9.20 -5.45 -17.62
C LYS A 35 -9.74 -4.78 -16.37
N LEU A 36 -9.24 -5.15 -15.18
CA LEU A 36 -9.66 -4.51 -13.94
C LEU A 36 -9.32 -3.01 -13.97
N GLN A 37 -10.36 -2.22 -13.81
CA GLN A 37 -10.31 -0.78 -13.58
C GLN A 37 -10.59 -0.42 -12.13
N THR A 38 -11.34 -1.25 -11.41
CA THR A 38 -11.60 -1.05 -9.98
C THR A 38 -11.25 -2.29 -9.19
N LEU A 39 -10.35 -2.12 -8.22
CA LEU A 39 -10.02 -3.10 -7.20
C LEU A 39 -9.84 -2.36 -5.87
N THR A 40 -10.78 -2.53 -4.95
CA THR A 40 -10.76 -1.71 -3.72
C THR A 40 -9.76 -2.19 -2.69
N ASP A 41 -9.54 -3.50 -2.60
CA ASP A 41 -8.68 -4.15 -1.61
C ASP A 41 -7.88 -5.29 -2.26
N PHE A 42 -6.60 -5.43 -1.92
CA PHE A 42 -5.72 -6.51 -2.35
C PHE A 42 -4.96 -7.02 -1.12
N SER A 43 -5.21 -8.25 -0.68
CA SER A 43 -4.45 -8.87 0.42
C SER A 43 -3.30 -9.71 -0.12
N VAL A 44 -2.06 -9.33 0.19
CA VAL A 44 -0.87 -10.05 -0.28
C VAL A 44 -0.87 -11.46 0.32
N GLY A 45 -0.84 -12.45 -0.55
CA GLY A 45 -0.71 -13.86 -0.17
C GLY A 45 0.73 -14.29 -0.01
N THR A 46 0.92 -15.41 0.70
CA THR A 46 2.21 -16.09 0.81
C THR A 46 2.28 -17.24 -0.20
N GLN A 47 2.25 -18.50 0.25
CA GLN A 47 2.54 -19.67 -0.60
C GLN A 47 1.45 -20.00 -1.64
N ASN A 48 0.17 -19.76 -1.32
CA ASN A 48 -0.97 -20.18 -2.14
C ASN A 48 -1.83 -19.02 -2.66
N GLY A 49 -1.47 -17.77 -2.30
CA GLY A 49 -2.20 -16.57 -2.72
C GLY A 49 -1.43 -15.78 -3.77
N SER A 50 -2.01 -14.67 -4.22
CA SER A 50 -1.29 -13.78 -5.14
C SER A 50 -0.17 -13.03 -4.43
N SER A 51 1.01 -13.12 -5.05
CA SER A 51 2.13 -12.22 -4.75
C SER A 51 1.76 -10.80 -5.12
N ILE A 52 2.37 -9.83 -4.43
CA ILE A 52 2.21 -8.40 -4.74
C ILE A 52 2.62 -8.05 -6.18
N LYS A 53 3.54 -8.82 -6.79
CA LYS A 53 3.95 -8.64 -8.20
C LYS A 53 2.78 -8.70 -9.16
N GLU A 54 1.75 -9.47 -8.82
CA GLU A 54 0.56 -9.60 -9.67
C GLU A 54 -0.23 -8.30 -9.78
N LEU A 55 0.00 -7.32 -8.89
CA LEU A 55 -0.56 -5.97 -9.00
C LEU A 55 -0.01 -5.19 -10.22
N GLY A 56 1.18 -5.55 -10.71
CA GLY A 56 1.80 -4.89 -11.86
C GLY A 56 1.06 -5.09 -13.18
N GLU A 57 0.18 -6.09 -13.24
CA GLU A 57 -0.61 -6.41 -14.43
C GLU A 57 -1.87 -5.53 -14.53
N GLN A 58 -2.39 -4.97 -13.42
CA GLN A 58 -3.59 -4.13 -13.42
C GLN A 58 -3.25 -2.64 -13.57
N LYS A 59 -2.63 -2.30 -14.70
CA LYS A 59 -2.17 -0.92 -15.00
C LYS A 59 -3.30 0.10 -15.11
N CYS A 60 -4.51 -0.37 -15.43
CA CYS A 60 -5.70 0.46 -15.60
C CYS A 60 -6.47 0.69 -14.29
N LEU A 61 -5.92 0.32 -13.13
CA LEU A 61 -6.60 0.57 -11.85
C LEU A 61 -6.76 2.07 -11.58
N GLU A 62 -8.00 2.44 -11.31
CA GLU A 62 -8.41 3.81 -11.07
C GLU A 62 -8.89 4.00 -9.64
N GLY A 63 -8.86 5.26 -9.19
CA GLY A 63 -9.54 5.66 -7.97
C GLY A 63 -8.76 5.25 -6.72
N LYS A 64 -9.13 4.15 -6.06
CA LYS A 64 -8.66 3.82 -4.70
C LYS A 64 -8.26 2.35 -4.59
N LEU A 65 -7.06 2.10 -4.08
CA LEU A 65 -6.54 0.78 -3.80
C LEU A 65 -6.08 0.71 -2.35
N ARG A 66 -6.48 -0.34 -1.64
CA ARG A 66 -5.92 -0.72 -0.35
C ARG A 66 -5.15 -2.02 -0.48
N ILE A 67 -3.90 -2.03 -0.01
CA ILE A 67 -3.05 -3.22 0.00
C ILE A 67 -2.89 -3.66 1.46
N TRP A 68 -3.31 -4.89 1.74
CA TRP A 68 -3.22 -5.51 3.06
C TRP A 68 -2.09 -6.52 3.12
N MET A 69 -1.67 -6.82 4.34
CA MET A 69 -0.70 -7.87 4.65
C MET A 69 0.65 -7.67 3.97
N LEU A 70 1.11 -6.41 3.86
CA LEU A 70 2.39 -6.08 3.21
C LEU A 70 3.60 -6.76 3.85
N GLN A 71 3.52 -7.15 5.11
CA GLN A 71 4.55 -7.95 5.78
C GLN A 71 4.75 -9.35 5.19
N ASN A 72 3.82 -9.83 4.35
CA ASN A 72 3.93 -11.12 3.68
C ASN A 72 4.82 -11.09 2.42
N VAL A 73 5.37 -9.92 2.05
CA VAL A 73 6.30 -9.82 0.93
C VAL A 73 7.69 -10.18 1.43
N ASP A 74 8.18 -11.36 1.03
CA ASP A 74 9.46 -11.90 1.48
C ASP A 74 10.68 -11.17 0.88
N ASP A 75 10.59 -10.75 -0.38
CA ASP A 75 11.63 -10.02 -1.10
C ASP A 75 11.15 -8.62 -1.46
N ALA A 76 11.86 -7.57 -1.02
CA ALA A 76 11.53 -6.20 -1.37
C ALA A 76 11.49 -5.97 -2.90
N GLN A 77 12.25 -6.72 -3.71
CA GLN A 77 12.20 -6.65 -5.16
C GLN A 77 10.85 -7.09 -5.74
N ASP A 78 10.10 -7.96 -5.05
CA ASP A 78 8.75 -8.33 -5.47
C ASP A 78 7.79 -7.15 -5.38
N ALA A 79 8.00 -6.24 -4.41
CA ALA A 79 7.21 -5.02 -4.30
C ALA A 79 7.42 -4.06 -5.48
N LEU A 80 8.60 -4.07 -6.13
CA LEU A 80 8.83 -3.31 -7.36
C LEU A 80 7.92 -3.80 -8.50
N GLY A 81 7.67 -5.11 -8.55
CA GLY A 81 6.77 -5.72 -9.53
C GLY A 81 5.31 -5.27 -9.40
N ALA A 82 4.91 -4.72 -8.24
CA ALA A 82 3.58 -4.11 -8.08
C ALA A 82 3.38 -2.88 -8.98
N ASN A 83 4.47 -2.22 -9.39
CA ASN A 83 4.49 -1.10 -10.32
C ASN A 83 3.45 0.00 -10.01
N LEU A 84 3.36 0.41 -8.74
CA LEU A 84 2.42 1.46 -8.30
C LEU A 84 2.70 2.82 -8.96
N GLU A 85 3.94 3.06 -9.39
CA GLU A 85 4.32 4.23 -10.18
C GLU A 85 3.70 4.20 -11.59
N GLY A 86 3.40 3.03 -12.14
CA GLY A 86 2.71 2.89 -13.43
C GLY A 86 1.20 3.11 -13.38
N MET A 87 0.58 3.18 -12.19
CA MET A 87 -0.88 3.31 -12.02
C MET A 87 -1.31 4.79 -12.04
N THR A 88 -1.40 5.37 -13.23
CA THR A 88 -1.59 6.82 -13.44
C THR A 88 -2.93 7.36 -12.94
N ASP A 89 -3.96 6.53 -12.92
CA ASP A 89 -5.34 6.91 -12.59
C ASP A 89 -5.71 6.63 -11.13
N LEU A 90 -4.78 6.06 -10.37
CA LEU A 90 -4.91 5.88 -8.94
C LEU A 90 -4.80 7.24 -8.23
N LYS A 91 -5.78 7.54 -7.37
CA LYS A 91 -5.86 8.79 -6.59
C LYS A 91 -5.60 8.58 -5.10
N LYS A 92 -5.91 7.39 -4.60
CA LYS A 92 -5.69 7.03 -3.19
C LYS A 92 -5.03 5.67 -3.07
N LEU A 93 -3.98 5.63 -2.26
CA LEU A 93 -3.30 4.41 -1.85
C LEU A 93 -3.40 4.24 -0.34
N ASP A 94 -3.74 3.03 0.11
CA ASP A 94 -3.86 2.66 1.52
C ASP A 94 -3.01 1.41 1.78
N LEU A 95 -1.82 1.60 2.34
CA LEU A 95 -0.84 0.55 2.64
C LEU A 95 -1.04 0.06 4.07
N ARG A 96 -1.27 -1.24 4.24
CA ARG A 96 -1.53 -1.84 5.55
C ARG A 96 -0.68 -3.06 5.81
N TRP A 97 -0.05 -3.00 6.97
CA TRP A 97 0.81 -4.04 7.54
C TRP A 97 0.05 -4.76 8.65
N SER A 98 0.64 -5.82 9.22
CA SER A 98 0.07 -6.48 10.40
C SER A 98 0.06 -5.51 11.59
N ASP A 99 -0.93 -5.68 12.47
CA ASP A 99 -0.96 -5.01 13.77
C ASP A 99 0.04 -5.63 14.77
N ASP A 100 0.68 -6.75 14.40
CA ASP A 100 1.65 -7.43 15.27
C ASP A 100 2.94 -6.62 15.42
N ALA A 101 3.16 -6.12 16.64
CA ALA A 101 4.20 -5.15 16.96
C ALA A 101 5.66 -5.63 16.74
N TYR A 102 5.86 -6.89 16.35
CA TYR A 102 7.15 -7.60 16.33
C TYR A 102 7.52 -8.17 14.96
N VAL A 103 6.74 -7.92 13.91
CA VAL A 103 7.13 -8.37 12.58
C VAL A 103 8.25 -7.45 12.08
N SER A 104 9.48 -7.97 12.10
CA SER A 104 10.61 -7.35 11.41
C SER A 104 10.26 -7.27 9.93
N ILE A 105 10.06 -6.07 9.42
CA ILE A 105 9.85 -5.85 7.99
C ILE A 105 11.16 -5.43 7.34
N ASP A 106 11.37 -5.84 6.09
CA ASP A 106 12.45 -5.25 5.29
C ASP A 106 12.10 -3.79 5.01
N GLU A 107 12.88 -2.86 5.57
CA GLU A 107 12.69 -1.44 5.34
C GLU A 107 12.75 -1.09 3.85
N HIS A 108 13.51 -1.83 3.04
CA HIS A 108 13.61 -1.61 1.59
C HIS A 108 12.28 -1.83 0.86
N LEU A 109 11.35 -2.60 1.43
CA LEU A 109 10.05 -2.89 0.82
C LEU A 109 9.27 -1.60 0.55
N ILE A 110 9.14 -0.72 1.56
CA ILE A 110 8.36 0.51 1.41
C ILE A 110 9.02 1.48 0.41
N HIS A 111 10.34 1.37 0.20
CA HIS A 111 11.03 2.14 -0.83
C HIS A 111 10.63 1.72 -2.25
N GLN A 112 10.27 0.45 -2.46
CA GLN A 112 9.81 -0.05 -3.76
C GLN A 112 8.32 0.24 -4.03
N LEU A 113 7.54 0.56 -2.99
CA LEU A 113 6.12 0.90 -3.10
C LEU A 113 5.85 2.38 -3.41
N LYS A 114 6.72 3.00 -4.23
CA LYS A 114 6.55 4.40 -4.64
C LYS A 114 5.27 4.55 -5.49
N PRO A 115 4.29 5.37 -5.06
CA PRO A 115 3.10 5.61 -5.87
C PRO A 115 3.38 6.55 -7.04
N HIS A 116 2.52 6.52 -8.06
CA HIS A 116 2.52 7.54 -9.10
C HIS A 116 2.22 8.93 -8.51
N VAL A 117 2.76 9.99 -9.12
CA VAL A 117 2.64 11.39 -8.66
C VAL A 117 1.19 11.90 -8.59
N ASN A 118 0.25 11.22 -9.25
CA ASN A 118 -1.18 11.56 -9.23
C ASN A 118 -1.90 11.08 -7.96
N VAL A 119 -1.26 10.24 -7.14
CA VAL A 119 -1.81 9.83 -5.85
C VAL A 119 -1.76 11.01 -4.91
N CYS A 120 -2.94 11.53 -4.54
CA CYS A 120 -3.07 12.70 -3.68
C CYS A 120 -3.38 12.33 -2.22
N CYS A 121 -3.79 11.09 -1.97
CA CYS A 121 -4.13 10.60 -0.64
C CYS A 121 -3.34 9.33 -0.33
N LEU A 122 -2.52 9.37 0.71
CA LEU A 122 -1.79 8.21 1.21
C LEU A 122 -2.25 7.87 2.62
N VAL A 123 -2.54 6.59 2.84
CA VAL A 123 -2.75 6.03 4.17
C VAL A 123 -1.70 4.95 4.39
N ASN A 124 -1.01 4.97 5.53
CA ASN A 124 -0.09 3.91 5.94
C ASN A 124 -0.41 3.49 7.38
N VAL A 125 -0.66 2.20 7.59
CA VAL A 125 -1.10 1.66 8.89
C VAL A 125 -0.26 0.46 9.28
N GLY A 126 0.33 0.47 10.49
CA GLY A 126 1.07 -0.67 11.04
C GLY A 126 2.51 -0.79 10.54
N TYR A 127 3.06 0.24 9.87
CA TYR A 127 4.42 0.18 9.34
C TYR A 127 5.45 -0.01 10.46
N GLY A 128 6.10 -1.17 10.47
CA GLY A 128 7.04 -1.58 11.51
C GLY A 128 8.48 -1.06 11.35
N GLY A 129 8.78 -0.32 10.28
CA GLY A 129 10.12 0.17 9.99
C GLY A 129 10.44 1.45 10.77
N SER A 130 11.73 1.70 10.97
CA SER A 130 12.22 2.81 11.79
C SER A 130 12.07 4.18 11.10
N ARG A 131 12.01 4.21 9.76
CA ARG A 131 12.01 5.44 8.94
C ARG A 131 11.10 5.32 7.73
N PHE A 132 10.49 6.44 7.33
CA PHE A 132 9.75 6.52 6.08
C PHE A 132 10.68 6.73 4.87
N PRO A 133 10.26 6.30 3.66
CA PRO A 133 11.07 6.42 2.46
C PRO A 133 11.15 7.87 1.96
N THR A 134 12.24 8.21 1.27
CA THR A 134 12.49 9.57 0.75
C THR A 134 11.49 10.02 -0.30
N TRP A 135 10.84 9.10 -1.02
CA TRP A 135 9.78 9.48 -1.95
C TRP A 135 8.59 10.12 -1.22
N LEU A 136 8.36 9.82 0.06
CA LEU A 136 7.26 10.39 0.83
C LEU A 136 7.38 11.91 0.91
N ILE A 137 8.56 12.42 1.31
CA ILE A 137 8.84 13.86 1.45
C ILE A 137 8.88 14.60 0.10
N ASN A 138 9.13 13.89 -0.99
CA ASN A 138 9.16 14.45 -2.35
C ASN A 138 7.81 14.31 -3.08
N SER A 139 6.76 13.88 -2.38
CA SER A 139 5.43 13.68 -2.98
C SER A 139 4.54 14.91 -2.84
N CYS A 140 3.69 15.15 -3.84
CA CYS A 140 2.65 16.18 -3.80
C CYS A 140 1.36 15.68 -3.11
N LEU A 141 1.49 15.04 -1.94
CA LEU A 141 0.34 14.50 -1.18
C LEU A 141 -0.50 15.63 -0.59
N VAL A 142 -1.83 15.50 -0.69
CA VAL A 142 -2.80 16.44 -0.11
C VAL A 142 -3.34 15.93 1.23
N ASP A 143 -3.51 14.61 1.37
CA ASP A 143 -3.97 13.94 2.59
C ASP A 143 -3.00 12.81 2.95
N LEU A 144 -2.33 12.94 4.09
CA LEU A 144 -1.45 11.93 4.64
C LEU A 144 -2.02 11.41 5.96
N ARG A 145 -2.20 10.10 6.05
CA ARG A 145 -2.68 9.44 7.26
C ARG A 145 -1.73 8.34 7.67
N LEU A 146 -1.18 8.47 8.85
CA LEU A 146 -0.27 7.51 9.43
C LEU A 146 -0.88 6.99 10.73
N SER A 147 -0.86 5.68 10.94
CA SER A 147 -1.40 5.07 12.15
C SER A 147 -0.61 3.85 12.59
N GLY A 148 -0.31 3.71 13.88
CA GLY A 148 0.28 2.48 14.42
C GLY A 148 1.68 2.19 13.86
N CYS A 149 2.47 3.21 13.50
CA CYS A 149 3.80 2.99 12.95
C CYS A 149 4.86 2.99 14.07
N HIS A 150 5.89 2.14 13.95
CA HIS A 150 6.98 2.05 14.92
C HIS A 150 8.15 3.00 14.65
N CYS A 151 7.95 4.01 13.80
CA CYS A 151 9.01 4.96 13.47
C CYS A 151 9.43 5.74 14.73
N PHE A 152 10.73 5.72 15.03
CA PHE A 152 11.29 6.50 16.15
C PHE A 152 11.43 7.99 15.82
N SER A 153 11.52 8.30 14.52
CA SER A 153 11.66 9.66 14.01
C SER A 153 10.70 9.89 12.86
N LEU A 154 9.89 10.93 12.98
CA LEU A 154 9.09 11.44 11.88
C LEU A 154 9.96 12.34 11.00
N GLN A 155 10.02 12.01 9.70
CA GLN A 155 10.60 12.92 8.71
C GLN A 155 9.91 14.29 8.76
N PRO A 156 10.52 15.38 8.27
CA PRO A 156 9.92 16.72 8.27
C PRO A 156 8.72 16.80 7.31
N LEU A 157 7.56 16.28 7.71
CA LEU A 157 6.35 16.27 6.87
C LEU A 157 5.84 17.71 6.60
N GLY A 158 6.34 18.71 7.32
CA GLY A 158 6.16 20.13 7.02
C GLY A 158 6.71 20.56 5.65
N GLN A 159 7.67 19.81 5.07
CA GLN A 159 8.21 20.05 3.72
C GLN A 159 7.23 19.70 2.60
N LEU A 160 6.14 18.99 2.91
CA LEU A 160 5.18 18.56 1.90
C LEU A 160 4.36 19.73 1.38
N ALA A 161 4.82 20.34 0.28
CA ALA A 161 4.27 21.57 -0.28
C ALA A 161 2.75 21.53 -0.58
N CYS A 162 2.19 20.34 -0.87
CA CYS A 162 0.78 20.18 -1.20
C CYS A 162 -0.10 19.73 -0.02
N LEU A 163 0.48 19.45 1.15
CA LEU A 163 -0.22 18.80 2.24
C LEU A 163 -1.25 19.74 2.87
N LYS A 164 -2.51 19.30 2.91
CA LYS A 164 -3.62 20.05 3.54
C LYS A 164 -4.20 19.33 4.74
N ARG A 165 -4.03 18.01 4.81
CA ARG A 165 -4.56 17.17 5.89
C ARG A 165 -3.49 16.19 6.32
N LEU A 166 -3.15 16.24 7.61
CA LEU A 166 -2.26 15.30 8.26
C LEU A 166 -2.99 14.65 9.42
N HIS A 167 -3.03 13.32 9.43
CA HIS A 167 -3.56 12.54 10.54
C HIS A 167 -2.47 11.59 11.03
N ILE A 168 -2.11 11.73 12.30
CA ILE A 168 -1.13 10.86 12.98
C ILE A 168 -1.83 10.29 14.21
N LYS A 169 -1.85 8.96 14.35
CA LYS A 169 -2.51 8.26 15.47
C LYS A 169 -1.69 7.05 15.91
N ALA A 170 -1.73 6.69 17.19
CA ALA A 170 -1.06 5.50 17.72
C ALA A 170 0.44 5.42 17.33
N PHE A 171 1.19 6.49 17.61
CA PHE A 171 2.63 6.60 17.36
C PHE A 171 3.38 6.52 18.70
N ASP A 172 3.29 5.37 19.35
CA ASP A 172 3.66 5.24 20.77
C ASP A 172 5.18 5.23 21.00
N LYS A 173 5.97 5.09 19.93
CA LYS A 173 7.45 5.01 19.95
C LYS A 173 8.15 6.24 19.37
N VAL A 174 7.42 7.30 19.00
CA VAL A 174 8.06 8.50 18.44
C VAL A 174 8.81 9.23 19.53
N GLU A 175 10.13 9.36 19.36
CA GLU A 175 10.97 10.14 20.26
C GLU A 175 11.28 11.52 19.67
N ARG A 176 11.28 11.64 18.35
CA ARG A 176 11.66 12.87 17.63
C ARG A 176 10.71 13.19 16.49
N VAL A 177 10.35 14.47 16.40
CA VAL A 177 9.63 15.04 15.28
C VAL A 177 10.58 16.01 14.57
N GLY A 178 10.64 15.97 13.24
CA GLY A 178 11.51 16.86 12.47
C GLY A 178 11.24 18.35 12.76
N TYR A 179 12.27 19.19 12.67
CA TYR A 179 12.27 20.62 13.07
C TYR A 179 11.22 21.51 12.39
N GLU A 180 10.54 21.02 11.37
CA GLU A 180 9.52 21.75 10.61
C GLU A 180 8.09 21.48 11.10
N PHE A 181 8.00 20.87 12.28
CA PHE A 181 6.76 20.66 13.02
C PHE A 181 6.72 21.55 14.26
#